data_AF-A0A7X6VPQ2-F1
#
_entry.id   AF-A0A7X6VPQ2-F1
#
_cell.length_a   1.000
_cell.length_b   1.000
_cell.length_c   1.000
_cell.angle_alpha   90.00
_cell.angle_beta   90.00
_cell.angle_gamma   90.00
#
_symmetry.space_group_name_H-M   'P 1'
#
loop_
_entity.id
_entity.type
_entity.pdbx_description
1 polymer ?
#
loop_
_entity_poly.entity_id
_entity_poly.type
_entity_poly.pdbx_seq_one_letter_code
_entity_poly.pdbx_strand_id
1 'polypeptide(L)'
;MLLAVLLIGCNNSKDENELLKFENILFENKTFEYDEKLKKLEVTGLPTGASVEYETNEAVDVGTYNAKAIVSKKGYETLTLTATLTITEGNLKGITFDDEVFAYDGTVKKLEVKGLPEGANVKYESNQATEIGLYQATATINKKGYKTLVLTANLNIIEVEFINVKFEDVTHVYDGTLKKIEVSGLPEGAVVEYESNQSIAVGVYNATAFIKKEGYKTLTLAATLTITPANFTGVILKDKEYI
;
A
#
# COMPACT_ATOMS: atom_id res chain seq x y z
N MET A 1 -49.19 -81.50 -46.29
CA MET A 1 -48.50 -80.70 -47.33
C MET A 1 -49.50 -79.66 -47.83
N LEU A 2 -49.01 -78.47 -48.14
CA LEU A 2 -49.72 -77.26 -48.56
C LEU A 2 -50.26 -76.35 -47.45
N LEU A 3 -49.63 -75.18 -47.47
CA LEU A 3 -49.72 -73.99 -46.66
C LEU A 3 -51.08 -73.32 -46.83
N ALA A 4 -51.61 -72.77 -45.75
CA ALA A 4 -52.78 -71.93 -45.76
C ALA A 4 -52.42 -70.52 -45.24
N VAL A 5 -53.11 -69.54 -45.85
CA VAL A 5 -53.66 -68.33 -45.22
C VAL A 5 -53.04 -66.96 -45.60
N LEU A 6 -53.97 -66.16 -46.16
CA LEU A 6 -54.18 -64.70 -46.23
C LEU A 6 -53.31 -63.78 -47.10
N LEU A 7 -53.95 -63.29 -48.16
CA LEU A 7 -53.92 -61.88 -48.57
C LEU A 7 -54.46 -60.99 -47.43
N ILE A 8 -53.94 -59.77 -47.31
CA ILE A 8 -54.69 -58.48 -47.37
C ILE A 8 -53.80 -57.35 -46.85
N GLY A 9 -53.73 -56.27 -47.65
CA GLY A 9 -53.69 -54.91 -47.12
C GLY A 9 -52.32 -54.28 -46.85
N CYS A 10 -51.60 -53.87 -47.89
CA CYS A 10 -50.75 -52.68 -47.77
C CYS A 10 -51.57 -51.46 -48.14
N ASN A 11 -52.43 -51.05 -47.20
CA ASN A 11 -52.89 -49.68 -47.11
C ASN A 11 -52.52 -49.22 -45.70
N ASN A 12 -51.43 -48.47 -45.59
CA ASN A 12 -51.28 -47.45 -44.56
C ASN A 12 -50.44 -46.33 -45.17
N SER A 13 -51.13 -45.23 -45.37
CA SER A 13 -50.65 -43.87 -45.55
C SER A 13 -49.22 -43.65 -45.05
N LYS A 14 -48.37 -43.07 -45.90
CA LYS A 14 -47.27 -42.24 -45.39
C LYS A 14 -47.94 -41.12 -44.61
N ASP A 15 -47.83 -41.19 -43.29
CA ASP A 15 -48.36 -40.17 -42.40
C ASP A 15 -47.86 -38.79 -42.85
N GLU A 16 -48.82 -37.92 -43.07
CA GLU A 16 -48.61 -36.50 -43.25
C GLU A 16 -47.94 -35.96 -41.96
N ASN A 17 -46.86 -35.19 -42.14
CA ASN A 17 -46.36 -34.20 -41.17
C ASN A 17 -45.31 -34.66 -40.12
N GLU A 18 -44.27 -35.43 -40.49
CA GLU A 18 -43.05 -35.53 -39.65
C GLU A 18 -42.29 -34.20 -39.63
N LEU A 19 -42.02 -33.68 -38.42
CA LEU A 19 -41.26 -32.45 -38.23
C LEU A 19 -39.76 -32.69 -38.42
N LEU A 20 -39.06 -31.73 -39.03
CA LEU A 20 -37.61 -31.75 -39.20
C LEU A 20 -36.89 -31.50 -37.86
N LYS A 21 -35.67 -32.00 -37.71
CA LYS A 21 -34.81 -31.72 -36.55
C LYS A 21 -33.78 -30.65 -36.86
N PHE A 22 -33.40 -29.91 -35.83
CA PHE A 22 -32.32 -28.95 -35.91
C PHE A 22 -30.97 -29.67 -35.83
N GLU A 23 -30.01 -29.23 -36.65
CA GLU A 23 -28.66 -29.79 -36.71
C GLU A 23 -27.63 -28.67 -36.48
N ASN A 24 -26.54 -28.97 -35.77
CA ASN A 24 -25.43 -28.05 -35.50
C ASN A 24 -25.81 -26.73 -34.80
N ILE A 25 -26.86 -26.75 -33.96
CA ILE A 25 -27.21 -25.61 -33.10
C ILE A 25 -26.41 -25.72 -31.81
N LEU A 26 -25.71 -24.64 -31.44
CA LEU A 26 -24.85 -24.61 -30.25
C LEU A 26 -25.35 -23.57 -29.25
N PHE A 27 -25.37 -23.96 -27.98
CA PHE A 27 -25.58 -23.07 -26.84
C PHE A 27 -24.55 -23.42 -25.79
N GLU A 28 -23.45 -22.67 -25.79
CA GLU A 28 -22.23 -23.04 -25.05
C GLU A 28 -22.15 -22.35 -23.70
N ASN A 29 -21.57 -23.04 -22.72
CA ASN A 29 -21.21 -22.47 -21.43
C ASN A 29 -20.16 -21.37 -21.63
N LYS A 30 -20.27 -20.26 -20.88
CA LYS A 30 -19.26 -19.20 -20.88
C LYS A 30 -18.99 -18.69 -19.48
N THR A 31 -17.73 -18.31 -19.26
CA THR A 31 -17.27 -17.66 -18.04
C THR A 31 -16.75 -16.27 -18.37
N PHE A 32 -17.15 -15.28 -17.58
CA PHE A 32 -16.66 -13.90 -17.66
C PHE A 32 -16.14 -13.44 -16.30
N GLU A 33 -15.14 -12.57 -16.31
CA GLU A 33 -14.77 -11.81 -15.12
C GLU A 33 -15.74 -10.63 -14.95
N TYR A 34 -16.12 -10.35 -13.70
CA TYR A 34 -16.99 -9.22 -13.37
C TYR A 34 -16.33 -7.89 -13.77
N ASP A 35 -17.01 -7.15 -14.63
CA ASP A 35 -16.58 -5.84 -15.14
C ASP A 35 -17.73 -4.81 -15.16
N GLU A 36 -18.77 -5.05 -14.34
CA GLU A 36 -19.96 -4.21 -14.18
C GLU A 36 -20.82 -4.10 -15.45
N LYS A 37 -20.56 -4.92 -16.48
CA LYS A 37 -21.33 -4.93 -17.73
C LYS A 37 -22.17 -6.20 -17.87
N LEU A 38 -23.32 -6.05 -18.50
CA LEU A 38 -24.20 -7.16 -18.88
C LEU A 38 -23.43 -8.18 -19.74
N LYS A 39 -23.50 -9.45 -19.34
CA LYS A 39 -23.02 -10.61 -20.08
C LYS A 39 -24.21 -11.43 -20.53
N LYS A 40 -24.09 -12.07 -21.70
CA LYS A 40 -25.14 -12.91 -22.25
C LYS A 40 -24.59 -14.14 -22.97
N LEU A 41 -25.40 -15.19 -23.00
CA LEU A 41 -25.25 -16.34 -23.88
C LEU A 41 -26.15 -16.18 -25.09
N GLU A 42 -25.67 -16.64 -26.25
CA GLU A 42 -26.39 -16.60 -27.51
C GLU A 42 -26.25 -17.95 -28.21
N VAL A 43 -27.35 -18.42 -28.80
CA VAL A 43 -27.35 -19.60 -29.66
C VAL A 43 -26.66 -19.26 -30.98
N THR A 44 -25.80 -20.15 -31.45
CA THR A 44 -25.18 -20.06 -32.78
C THR A 44 -25.64 -21.21 -33.68
N GLY A 45 -25.47 -21.05 -35.00
CA GLY A 45 -25.88 -22.05 -35.99
C GLY A 45 -27.35 -21.96 -36.44
N LEU A 46 -28.07 -20.89 -36.07
CA LEU A 46 -29.50 -20.75 -36.40
C LEU A 46 -29.75 -20.74 -37.93
N PRO A 47 -30.62 -21.61 -38.46
CA PRO A 47 -31.00 -21.57 -39.86
C PRO A 47 -31.93 -20.37 -40.13
N THR A 48 -31.92 -19.88 -41.37
CA THR A 48 -32.81 -18.77 -41.78
C THR A 48 -34.27 -19.07 -41.41
N GLY A 49 -34.92 -18.09 -40.78
CA GLY A 49 -36.32 -18.16 -40.35
C GLY A 49 -36.57 -18.92 -39.04
N ALA A 50 -35.53 -19.35 -38.32
CA ALA A 50 -35.68 -19.82 -36.94
C ALA A 50 -35.71 -18.64 -35.95
N SER A 51 -36.40 -18.84 -34.83
CA SER A 51 -36.45 -17.90 -33.69
C SER A 51 -35.93 -18.57 -32.42
N VAL A 52 -35.42 -17.77 -31.48
CA VAL A 52 -34.97 -18.24 -30.17
C VAL A 52 -35.64 -17.42 -29.08
N GLU A 53 -36.22 -18.13 -28.12
CA GLU A 53 -36.66 -17.57 -26.85
C GLU A 53 -35.67 -17.96 -25.75
N TYR A 54 -35.25 -17.00 -24.93
CA TYR A 54 -34.28 -17.21 -23.88
C TYR A 54 -34.91 -17.06 -22.49
N GLU A 55 -34.45 -17.88 -21.57
CA GLU A 55 -34.68 -17.74 -20.14
C GLU A 55 -33.31 -17.64 -19.45
N THR A 56 -33.14 -16.65 -18.57
CA THR A 56 -31.95 -16.48 -17.69
C THR A 56 -30.59 -16.52 -18.42
N ASN A 57 -30.52 -16.07 -19.67
CA ASN A 57 -29.31 -16.07 -20.48
C ASN A 57 -28.42 -14.83 -20.28
N GLU A 58 -28.86 -13.86 -19.48
CA GLU A 58 -28.15 -12.60 -19.22
C GLU A 58 -27.94 -12.38 -17.72
N ALA A 59 -26.79 -11.85 -17.36
CA ALA A 59 -26.46 -11.50 -15.98
C ALA A 59 -25.42 -10.37 -15.91
N VAL A 60 -25.42 -9.63 -14.80
CA VAL A 60 -24.39 -8.63 -14.46
C VAL A 60 -23.60 -9.09 -13.24
N ASP A 61 -24.30 -9.46 -12.16
CA ASP A 61 -23.69 -9.81 -10.88
C ASP A 61 -22.91 -11.13 -10.92
N VAL A 62 -21.95 -11.25 -10.00
CA VAL A 62 -21.18 -12.49 -9.78
C VAL A 62 -22.12 -13.64 -9.43
N GLY A 63 -21.92 -14.79 -10.07
CA GLY A 63 -22.74 -15.96 -9.85
C GLY A 63 -22.68 -16.96 -10.99
N THR A 64 -23.47 -18.02 -10.84
CA THR A 64 -23.66 -19.06 -11.84
C THR A 64 -25.14 -19.12 -12.20
N TYR A 65 -25.44 -18.93 -13.48
CA TYR A 65 -26.79 -18.83 -14.01
C TYR A 65 -27.02 -19.96 -15.01
N ASN A 66 -28.05 -20.77 -14.78
CA ASN A 66 -28.48 -21.78 -15.73
C ASN A 66 -29.42 -21.14 -16.73
N ALA A 67 -28.97 -21.01 -17.97
CA ALA A 67 -29.72 -20.43 -19.07
C ALA A 67 -30.40 -21.52 -19.89
N LYS A 68 -31.54 -21.17 -20.49
CA LYS A 68 -32.27 -22.02 -21.41
C LYS A 68 -32.55 -21.26 -22.69
N ALA A 69 -32.42 -21.94 -23.83
CA ALA A 69 -32.76 -21.42 -25.13
C ALA A 69 -33.74 -22.38 -25.83
N ILE A 70 -34.88 -21.85 -26.27
CA ILE A 70 -35.91 -22.59 -26.98
C ILE A 70 -35.90 -22.13 -28.44
N VAL A 71 -35.46 -23.02 -29.33
CA VAL A 71 -35.36 -22.75 -30.77
C VAL A 71 -36.59 -23.30 -31.49
N SER A 72 -37.25 -22.45 -32.26
CA SER A 72 -38.49 -22.77 -32.96
C SER A 72 -38.44 -22.35 -34.44
N LYS A 73 -39.04 -23.17 -35.31
CA LYS A 73 -39.20 -22.90 -36.74
C LYS A 73 -40.37 -23.71 -37.29
N LYS A 74 -41.15 -23.14 -38.21
CA LYS A 74 -42.26 -23.86 -38.86
C LYS A 74 -41.75 -25.12 -39.55
N GLY A 75 -42.39 -26.26 -39.28
CA GLY A 75 -42.02 -27.56 -39.85
C GLY A 75 -40.84 -28.24 -39.14
N TYR A 76 -40.39 -27.73 -37.98
CA TYR A 76 -39.34 -28.32 -37.16
C TYR A 76 -39.86 -28.68 -35.77
N GLU A 77 -39.26 -29.70 -35.15
CA GLU A 77 -39.39 -29.98 -33.72
C GLU A 77 -38.73 -28.84 -32.94
N THR A 78 -39.36 -28.39 -31.86
CA THR A 78 -38.76 -27.40 -30.96
C THR A 78 -37.52 -28.00 -30.29
N LEU A 79 -36.39 -27.31 -30.38
CA LEU A 79 -35.15 -27.70 -29.70
C LEU A 79 -34.97 -26.86 -28.43
N THR A 80 -34.84 -27.53 -27.28
CA THR A 80 -34.48 -26.88 -26.01
C THR A 80 -33.02 -27.17 -25.68
N LEU A 81 -32.25 -26.12 -25.45
CA LEU A 81 -30.84 -26.18 -25.06
C LEU A 81 -30.66 -25.55 -23.68
N THR A 82 -29.69 -26.04 -22.93
CA THR A 82 -29.27 -25.46 -21.65
C THR A 82 -27.78 -25.18 -21.67
N ALA A 83 -27.39 -24.09 -21.00
CA ALA A 83 -26.00 -23.70 -20.83
C ALA A 83 -25.82 -22.95 -19.52
N THR A 84 -24.59 -22.84 -19.06
CA THR A 84 -24.23 -22.13 -17.83
C THR A 84 -23.46 -20.86 -18.17
N LEU A 85 -23.96 -19.73 -17.67
CA LEU A 85 -23.26 -18.45 -17.63
C LEU A 85 -22.64 -18.28 -16.25
N THR A 86 -21.32 -18.22 -16.16
CA THR A 86 -20.61 -17.96 -14.91
C THR A 86 -19.96 -16.58 -14.95
N ILE A 87 -20.23 -15.75 -13.95
CA ILE A 87 -19.55 -14.48 -13.73
C ILE A 87 -18.72 -14.62 -12.46
N THR A 88 -17.39 -14.60 -12.59
CA THR A 88 -16.46 -14.70 -11.46
C THR A 88 -16.11 -13.31 -10.93
N GLU A 89 -15.69 -13.23 -9.66
CA GLU A 89 -15.23 -11.98 -9.06
C GLU A 89 -14.10 -11.33 -9.87
N GLY A 90 -14.21 -10.01 -10.02
CA GLY A 90 -13.19 -9.18 -10.65
C GLY A 90 -12.00 -8.90 -9.74
N ASN A 91 -10.92 -8.39 -10.32
CA ASN A 91 -9.75 -7.92 -9.57
C ASN A 91 -9.71 -6.38 -9.50
N LEU A 92 -9.50 -5.83 -8.30
CA LEU A 92 -9.23 -4.41 -8.11
C LEU A 92 -7.84 -4.05 -8.67
N LYS A 93 -7.74 -2.91 -9.35
CA LYS A 93 -6.50 -2.43 -10.00
C LYS A 93 -6.30 -0.93 -9.76
N GLY A 94 -5.06 -0.47 -9.83
CA GLY A 94 -4.71 0.95 -9.71
C GLY A 94 -4.77 1.52 -8.29
N ILE A 95 -4.83 0.64 -7.28
CA ILE A 95 -4.83 1.00 -5.86
C ILE A 95 -3.40 0.89 -5.33
N THR A 96 -2.91 1.91 -4.63
CA THR A 96 -1.58 1.88 -4.00
C THR A 96 -1.68 2.14 -2.50
N PHE A 97 -0.74 1.57 -1.77
CA PHE A 97 -0.53 1.76 -0.34
C PHE A 97 0.97 1.72 -0.14
N ASP A 98 1.59 2.90 -0.10
CA ASP A 98 3.02 3.06 -0.26
C ASP A 98 3.70 3.27 1.10
N ASP A 99 4.95 2.82 1.21
CA ASP A 99 5.80 3.09 2.37
C ASP A 99 6.10 4.60 2.47
N GLU A 100 6.07 5.15 3.68
CA GLU A 100 6.43 6.54 3.92
C GLU A 100 7.37 6.70 5.13
N VAL A 101 8.26 7.68 5.03
CA VAL A 101 9.23 8.03 6.07
C VAL A 101 8.96 9.45 6.54
N PHE A 102 8.84 9.64 7.84
CA PHE A 102 8.61 10.93 8.49
C PHE A 102 9.72 11.24 9.49
N ALA A 103 10.16 12.50 9.52
CA ALA A 103 10.94 13.01 10.64
C ALA A 103 10.02 13.15 11.86
N TYR A 104 10.53 12.78 13.05
CA TYR A 104 9.78 12.96 14.29
C TYR A 104 9.52 14.44 14.58
N ASP A 105 8.25 14.78 14.82
CA ASP A 105 7.80 16.12 15.20
C ASP A 105 6.75 16.10 16.33
N GLY A 106 6.57 14.95 16.99
CA GLY A 106 5.59 14.76 18.06
C GLY A 106 4.12 14.73 17.59
N THR A 107 3.86 14.73 16.28
CA THR A 107 2.49 14.65 15.72
C THR A 107 2.20 13.28 15.13
N VAL A 108 0.92 12.90 15.12
CA VAL A 108 0.46 11.65 14.50
C VAL A 108 0.75 11.68 13.00
N LYS A 109 1.44 10.66 12.51
CA LYS A 109 1.63 10.35 11.09
C LYS A 109 0.73 9.20 10.69
N LYS A 110 0.31 9.17 9.42
CA LYS A 110 -0.58 8.13 8.90
C LYS A 110 -0.28 7.78 7.45
N LEU A 111 -0.54 6.53 7.09
CA LEU A 111 -0.58 6.08 5.71
C LEU A 111 -2.02 6.02 5.19
N GLU A 112 -2.20 6.34 3.92
CA GLU A 112 -3.51 6.32 3.25
C GLU A 112 -3.41 5.62 1.89
N VAL A 113 -4.42 4.83 1.57
CA VAL A 113 -4.60 4.22 0.25
C VAL A 113 -4.93 5.30 -0.78
N LYS A 114 -4.31 5.21 -1.96
CA LYS A 114 -4.59 6.06 -3.13
C LYS A 114 -5.24 5.23 -4.24
N GLY A 115 -6.02 5.89 -5.10
CA GLY A 115 -6.66 5.25 -6.26
C GLY A 115 -7.87 4.37 -5.92
N LEU A 116 -8.53 4.60 -4.78
CA LEU A 116 -9.70 3.83 -4.38
C LEU A 116 -10.87 4.07 -5.37
N PRO A 117 -11.39 3.03 -6.05
CA PRO A 117 -12.51 3.18 -6.98
C PRO A 117 -13.82 3.47 -6.24
N GLU A 118 -14.78 4.06 -6.95
CA GLU A 118 -16.10 4.34 -6.39
C GLU A 118 -16.79 3.06 -5.88
N GLY A 119 -17.45 3.19 -4.72
CA GLY A 119 -18.13 2.09 -4.04
C GLY A 119 -17.22 1.08 -3.35
N ALA A 120 -15.90 1.24 -3.41
CA ALA A 120 -14.99 0.45 -2.58
C ALA A 120 -14.85 1.04 -1.16
N ASN A 121 -14.65 0.18 -0.19
CA ASN A 121 -14.38 0.55 1.20
C ASN A 121 -13.00 0.05 1.62
N VAL A 122 -12.32 0.83 2.46
CA VAL A 122 -11.01 0.48 3.04
C VAL A 122 -11.12 0.36 4.57
N LYS A 123 -10.53 -0.70 5.12
CA LYS A 123 -10.30 -0.87 6.56
C LYS A 123 -8.80 -0.85 6.80
N TYR A 124 -8.36 0.00 7.74
CA TYR A 124 -6.96 0.10 8.13
C TYR A 124 -6.68 -0.59 9.46
N GLU A 125 -5.46 -1.12 9.58
CA GLU A 125 -4.88 -1.64 10.81
C GLU A 125 -3.45 -1.09 10.94
N SER A 126 -3.12 -0.54 12.11
CA SER A 126 -1.79 0.03 12.43
C SER A 126 -1.26 1.08 11.44
N ASN A 127 -2.14 1.85 10.78
CA ASN A 127 -1.75 2.84 9.79
C ASN A 127 -1.38 4.20 10.36
N GLN A 128 -1.25 4.33 11.68
CA GLN A 128 -0.92 5.59 12.35
C GLN A 128 0.09 5.36 13.47
N ALA A 129 1.02 6.30 13.64
CA ALA A 129 2.00 6.31 14.72
C ALA A 129 2.45 7.74 15.03
N THR A 130 2.99 7.95 16.23
CA THR A 130 3.57 9.24 16.68
C THR A 130 5.03 9.07 17.06
N GLU A 131 5.36 7.98 17.74
CA GLU A 131 6.69 7.70 18.24
C GLU A 131 7.64 7.24 17.14
N ILE A 132 8.95 7.44 17.37
CA ILE A 132 10.00 6.91 16.51
C ILE A 132 9.89 5.40 16.44
N GLY A 133 9.93 4.87 15.21
CA GLY A 133 9.83 3.44 14.98
C GLY A 133 9.42 3.09 13.56
N LEU A 134 9.49 1.79 13.27
CA LEU A 134 9.03 1.19 12.03
C LEU A 134 7.74 0.42 12.30
N TYR A 135 6.65 0.85 11.68
CA TYR A 135 5.31 0.29 11.87
C TYR A 135 4.82 -0.30 10.55
N GLN A 136 4.47 -1.59 10.56
CA GLN A 136 3.82 -2.21 9.40
C GLN A 136 2.30 -2.00 9.51
N ALA A 137 1.74 -1.32 8.52
CA ALA A 137 0.32 -1.07 8.38
C ALA A 137 -0.31 -2.02 7.35
N THR A 138 -1.59 -2.31 7.53
CA THR A 138 -2.40 -3.11 6.59
C THR A 138 -3.63 -2.33 6.16
N ALA A 139 -3.92 -2.34 4.85
CA ALA A 139 -5.15 -1.83 4.28
C ALA A 139 -5.92 -2.98 3.60
N THR A 140 -7.16 -3.21 4.03
CA THR A 140 -8.06 -4.19 3.44
C THR A 140 -9.15 -3.47 2.66
N ILE A 141 -9.18 -3.68 1.34
CA ILE A 141 -10.12 -3.05 0.40
C ILE A 141 -11.16 -4.07 -0.04
N ASN A 142 -12.44 -3.71 0.09
CA ASN A 142 -13.55 -4.52 -0.38
C ASN A 142 -14.41 -3.72 -1.36
N LYS A 143 -14.97 -4.41 -2.36
CA LYS A 143 -15.96 -3.85 -3.30
C LYS A 143 -16.86 -4.99 -3.78
N LYS A 144 -18.18 -4.75 -3.88
CA LYS A 144 -19.14 -5.77 -4.34
C LYS A 144 -18.74 -6.30 -5.74
N GLY A 145 -18.69 -7.63 -5.89
CA GLY A 145 -18.37 -8.27 -7.16
C GLY A 145 -16.86 -8.38 -7.46
N TYR A 146 -16.01 -7.90 -6.55
CA TYR A 146 -14.56 -7.98 -6.66
C TYR A 146 -13.96 -8.77 -5.49
N LYS A 147 -12.83 -9.40 -5.75
CA LYS A 147 -12.00 -10.02 -4.71
C LYS A 147 -11.51 -8.96 -3.73
N THR A 148 -11.51 -9.30 -2.45
CA THR A 148 -10.85 -8.48 -1.42
C THR A 148 -9.37 -8.31 -1.75
N LEU A 149 -8.90 -7.06 -1.72
CA LEU A 149 -7.49 -6.73 -1.88
C LEU A 149 -6.90 -6.34 -0.53
N VAL A 150 -5.78 -6.96 -0.16
CA VAL A 150 -5.04 -6.65 1.07
C VAL A 150 -3.66 -6.12 0.68
N LEU A 151 -3.32 -4.94 1.17
CA LEU A 151 -2.04 -4.28 0.94
C LEU A 151 -1.34 -4.02 2.28
N THR A 152 -0.01 -4.05 2.28
CA THR A 152 0.81 -3.72 3.45
C THR A 152 1.83 -2.66 3.08
N ALA A 153 2.11 -1.75 4.01
CA ALA A 153 3.08 -0.68 3.85
C ALA A 153 3.77 -0.37 5.17
N ASN A 154 4.96 0.21 5.11
CA ASN A 154 5.76 0.61 6.26
C ASN A 154 5.65 2.12 6.51
N LEU A 155 5.23 2.47 7.73
CA LEU A 155 5.31 3.82 8.28
C LEU A 155 6.57 3.91 9.14
N ASN A 156 7.55 4.68 8.71
CA ASN A 156 8.82 4.83 9.42
C ASN A 156 8.96 6.24 9.99
N ILE A 157 8.99 6.39 11.30
CA ILE A 157 9.24 7.67 11.97
C ILE A 157 10.67 7.64 12.48
N ILE A 158 11.51 8.56 11.99
CA ILE A 158 12.95 8.59 12.26
C ILE A 158 13.36 9.79 13.11
N GLU A 159 14.47 9.63 13.82
CA GLU A 159 15.14 10.71 14.54
C GLU A 159 15.57 11.84 13.58
N VAL A 160 15.60 13.06 14.12
CA VAL A 160 16.08 14.27 13.44
C VAL A 160 17.55 14.50 13.75
N GLU A 161 18.30 15.00 12.78
CA GLU A 161 19.69 15.42 12.98
C GLU A 161 19.73 16.90 13.38
N PHE A 162 20.65 17.26 14.29
CA PHE A 162 20.88 18.66 14.65
C PHE A 162 21.49 19.44 13.47
N ILE A 163 21.01 20.65 13.24
CA ILE A 163 21.51 21.54 12.17
C ILE A 163 22.08 22.80 12.80
N ASN A 164 23.25 23.25 12.33
CA ASN A 164 23.93 24.50 12.74
C ASN A 164 24.35 24.60 14.23
N VAL A 165 24.40 23.47 14.95
CA VAL A 165 24.99 23.42 16.30
C VAL A 165 26.51 23.45 16.19
N LYS A 166 27.18 24.28 16.98
CA LYS A 166 28.62 24.49 16.93
C LYS A 166 29.26 24.42 18.31
N PHE A 167 30.45 23.83 18.36
CA PHE A 167 31.33 23.83 19.52
C PHE A 167 32.73 24.13 19.02
N GLU A 168 33.18 25.39 19.19
CA GLU A 168 34.39 25.93 18.55
C GLU A 168 35.45 26.21 19.61
N ASP A 169 36.72 25.93 19.29
CA ASP A 169 37.86 26.17 20.18
C ASP A 169 37.93 27.62 20.67
N VAL A 170 38.31 27.79 21.94
CA VAL A 170 38.41 29.11 22.57
C VAL A 170 39.75 29.25 23.30
N THR A 171 40.36 30.43 23.17
CA THR A 171 41.58 30.80 23.91
C THR A 171 41.32 32.01 24.80
N HIS A 172 41.76 31.91 26.06
CA HIS A 172 41.75 33.00 27.02
C HIS A 172 43.15 33.24 27.60
N VAL A 173 43.36 34.44 28.13
CA VAL A 173 44.53 34.75 28.96
C VAL A 173 44.14 34.55 30.43
N TYR A 174 45.05 33.97 31.21
CA TYR A 174 44.86 33.76 32.63
C TYR A 174 44.66 35.09 33.37
N ASP A 175 43.53 35.23 34.06
CA ASP A 175 43.18 36.41 34.85
C ASP A 175 42.69 36.04 36.27
N GLY A 176 42.89 34.79 36.67
CA GLY A 176 42.43 34.26 37.95
C GLY A 176 40.93 33.94 38.03
N THR A 177 40.17 34.11 36.94
CA THR A 177 38.73 33.81 36.89
C THR A 177 38.44 32.49 36.15
N LEU A 178 37.29 31.88 36.46
CA LEU A 178 36.82 30.68 35.77
C LEU A 178 36.53 30.98 34.29
N LYS A 179 37.14 30.22 33.39
CA LYS A 179 36.87 30.25 31.96
C LYS A 179 36.06 29.03 31.55
N LYS A 180 35.24 29.21 30.51
CA LYS A 180 34.38 28.16 29.96
C LYS A 180 34.31 28.22 28.44
N ILE A 181 34.05 27.07 27.83
CA ILE A 181 33.66 26.92 26.42
C ILE A 181 32.20 26.43 26.36
N GLU A 182 31.41 26.97 25.43
CA GLU A 182 29.96 26.72 25.33
C GLU A 182 29.55 26.41 23.90
N VAL A 183 28.56 25.52 23.75
CA VAL A 183 27.90 25.24 22.48
C VAL A 183 27.03 26.43 22.07
N SER A 184 27.01 26.73 20.77
CA SER A 184 26.12 27.72 20.16
C SER A 184 25.23 27.09 19.09
N GLY A 185 24.16 27.79 18.69
CA GLY A 185 23.24 27.31 17.65
C GLY A 185 22.26 26.23 18.10
N LEU A 186 22.01 26.09 19.40
CA LEU A 186 21.07 25.10 19.94
C LEU A 186 19.63 25.43 19.54
N PRO A 187 18.85 24.45 19.04
CA PRO A 187 17.42 24.64 18.88
C PRO A 187 16.73 24.70 20.25
N GLU A 188 15.54 25.31 20.30
CA GLU A 188 14.74 25.37 21.52
C GLU A 188 14.47 23.96 22.08
N GLY A 189 14.55 23.83 23.41
CA GLY A 189 14.35 22.57 24.13
C GLY A 189 15.54 21.60 24.10
N ALA A 190 16.64 21.90 23.40
CA ALA A 190 17.85 21.08 23.48
C ALA A 190 18.59 21.29 24.80
N VAL A 191 19.15 20.21 25.34
CA VAL A 191 19.98 20.22 26.54
C VAL A 191 21.41 19.82 26.19
N VAL A 192 22.38 20.38 26.90
CA VAL A 192 23.80 20.07 26.70
C VAL A 192 24.41 19.60 28.02
N GLU A 193 25.03 18.43 27.97
CA GLU A 193 25.90 17.92 29.03
C GLU A 193 27.36 18.10 28.60
N TYR A 194 28.19 18.60 29.50
CA TYR A 194 29.60 18.88 29.21
C TYR A 194 30.54 18.01 30.03
N GLU A 195 31.68 17.68 29.43
CA GLU A 195 32.85 17.16 30.11
C GLU A 195 34.02 18.13 29.93
N SER A 196 34.68 18.50 31.03
CA SER A 196 35.89 19.33 31.04
C SER A 196 35.78 20.70 30.33
N ASN A 197 34.61 21.31 30.31
CA ASN A 197 34.38 22.59 29.60
C ASN A 197 34.77 23.85 30.38
N GLN A 198 35.34 23.71 31.58
CA GLN A 198 35.68 24.84 32.44
C GLN A 198 37.04 24.64 33.14
N SER A 199 37.81 25.71 33.28
CA SER A 199 39.05 25.71 34.08
C SER A 199 39.43 27.12 34.52
N ILE A 200 40.23 27.21 35.58
CA ILE A 200 40.93 28.44 36.01
C ILE A 200 42.41 28.37 35.64
N ALA A 201 43.03 27.19 35.72
CA ALA A 201 44.47 27.05 35.57
C ALA A 201 44.92 27.20 34.11
N VAL A 202 46.14 27.69 33.92
CA VAL A 202 46.81 27.68 32.61
C VAL A 202 46.90 26.25 32.10
N GLY A 203 46.54 26.03 30.84
CA GLY A 203 46.53 24.70 30.24
C GLY A 203 45.70 24.62 28.98
N VAL A 204 45.68 23.41 28.40
CA VAL A 204 44.86 23.05 27.24
C VAL A 204 43.90 21.95 27.70
N TYR A 205 42.60 22.19 27.57
CA TYR A 205 41.55 21.32 28.06
C TYR A 205 40.67 20.87 26.89
N ASN A 206 40.65 19.56 26.63
CA ASN A 206 39.76 18.98 25.63
C ASN A 206 38.38 18.80 26.27
N ALA A 207 37.42 19.57 25.79
CA ALA A 207 36.04 19.52 26.24
C ALA A 207 35.20 18.70 25.25
N THR A 208 34.22 17.98 25.79
CA THR A 208 33.19 17.27 25.01
C THR A 208 31.82 17.81 25.38
N ALA A 209 30.96 18.00 24.39
CA ALA A 209 29.57 18.38 24.58
C ALA A 209 28.64 17.32 24.00
N PHE A 210 27.68 16.85 24.80
CA PHE A 210 26.62 15.93 24.41
C PHE A 210 25.30 16.68 24.33
N ILE A 211 24.79 16.88 23.12
CA ILE A 211 23.55 17.61 22.86
C ILE A 211 22.42 16.59 22.68
N LYS A 212 21.42 16.68 23.55
CA LYS A 212 20.23 15.81 23.55
C LYS A 212 18.97 16.63 23.35
N LYS A 213 18.03 16.08 22.59
CA LYS A 213 16.68 16.60 22.42
C LYS A 213 15.75 15.45 22.07
N GLU A 214 14.52 15.46 22.59
CA GLU A 214 13.52 14.45 22.24
C GLU A 214 13.30 14.40 20.73
N GLY A 215 13.31 13.20 20.16
CA GLY A 215 13.16 13.01 18.73
C GLY A 215 14.41 13.28 17.89
N TYR A 216 15.52 13.68 18.52
CA TYR A 216 16.78 13.95 17.83
C TYR A 216 17.80 12.89 18.21
N LYS A 217 18.61 12.53 17.22
CA LYS A 217 19.79 11.73 17.46
C LYS A 217 20.78 12.55 18.29
N THR A 218 21.35 11.94 19.34
CA THR A 218 22.32 12.62 20.19
C THR A 218 23.52 13.08 19.37
N LEU A 219 23.85 14.38 19.45
CA LEU A 219 25.02 14.95 18.80
C LEU A 219 26.15 15.10 19.82
N THR A 220 27.32 14.56 19.50
CA THR A 220 28.54 14.72 20.30
C THR A 220 29.54 15.59 19.54
N LEU A 221 29.99 16.67 20.18
CA LEU A 221 31.00 17.57 19.64
C LEU A 221 32.20 17.66 20.59
N ALA A 222 33.38 17.94 20.04
CA ALA A 222 34.61 18.16 20.80
C ALA A 222 35.24 19.49 20.41
N ALA A 223 35.83 20.18 21.39
CA ALA A 223 36.53 21.44 21.21
C ALA A 223 37.57 21.64 22.33
N THR A 224 38.46 22.61 22.16
CA THR A 224 39.56 22.87 23.08
C THR A 224 39.43 24.23 23.75
N LEU A 225 39.46 24.24 25.09
CA LEU A 225 39.64 25.44 25.91
C LEU A 225 41.13 25.62 26.22
N THR A 226 41.74 26.69 25.72
CA THR A 226 43.14 27.04 26.00
C THR A 226 43.22 28.26 26.92
N ILE A 227 43.91 28.12 28.05
CA ILE A 227 44.21 29.23 28.97
C ILE A 227 45.72 29.47 28.92
N THR A 228 46.11 30.61 28.37
CA THR A 228 47.51 31.02 28.23
C THR A 228 47.98 31.81 29.45
N PRO A 229 49.28 31.76 29.81
CA PRO A 229 49.83 32.57 30.89
C PRO A 229 49.59 34.07 30.67
N ALA A 230 49.37 34.82 31.75
CA ALA A 230 49.44 36.28 31.71
C ALA A 230 50.89 36.75 31.54
N ASN A 231 51.12 37.73 30.66
CA ASN A 231 52.41 38.39 30.55
C ASN A 231 52.52 39.52 31.58
N PHE A 232 53.48 39.42 32.51
CA PHE A 232 53.80 40.53 33.40
C PHE A 232 54.82 41.46 32.74
N THR A 233 54.50 42.76 32.65
CA THR A 233 55.45 43.80 32.24
C THR A 233 55.69 44.75 33.43
N GLY A 234 56.94 45.19 33.62
CA GLY A 234 57.29 46.16 34.68
C GLY A 234 57.81 45.60 36.02
N VAL A 235 58.22 44.33 36.09
CA VAL A 235 58.92 43.81 37.28
C VAL A 235 60.33 44.42 37.33
N ILE A 236 60.52 45.42 38.18
CA ILE A 236 61.85 45.93 38.54
C ILE A 236 62.29 45.21 39.80
N LEU A 237 63.22 44.27 39.68
CA LEU A 237 63.93 43.72 40.83
C LEU A 237 64.90 44.81 41.31
N LYS A 238 64.69 45.31 42.54
CA LYS A 238 65.72 46.09 43.23
C LYS A 238 66.61 45.11 43.97
N ASP A 239 67.86 44.99 43.54
CA ASP A 239 68.86 44.23 44.28
C ASP A 239 69.00 44.84 45.67
N LYS A 240 68.82 44.01 46.70
CA LYS A 240 69.22 44.37 48.07
C LYS A 240 70.72 44.13 48.16
N GLU A 241 71.49 45.19 48.29
CA GLU A 241 72.85 45.09 48.83
C GLU A 241 72.72 44.66 50.29
N TYR A 242 73.20 43.45 50.59
CA TYR A 242 73.44 43.02 51.96
C TYR A 242 74.87 43.46 52.33
N ILE A 243 74.98 44.38 53.29
CA ILE A 243 76.24 44.78 53.94
C ILE A 243 76.63 43.74 54.98
#